data_AF-A0A9E5C685-F1
#
_entry.id   AF-A0A9E5C685-F1
#
_cell.length_a   1.000
_cell.length_b   1.000
_cell.length_c   1.000
_cell.angle_alpha   90.00
_cell.angle_beta   90.00
_cell.angle_gamma   90.00
#
_symmetry.space_group_name_H-M   'P 1'
#
loop_
_entity.id
_entity.type
_entity.pdbx_description
1 polymer ?
#
loop_
_entity_poly.entity_id
_entity_poly.type
_entity_poly.pdbx_seq_one_letter_code
_entity_poly.pdbx_strand_id
1 'polypeptide(L)'
;MPSDGTVLVIGAGIFGLTAALELQQRGHQVTVADPGPVPHPLATSNDLSRMVRADYGSDGLYSTLCADAIEGWRRWNAGWGRDLFHEDGMLLLTSAPMIAGEFELDSYELLTGRGFPLERLA
;
A
#
# COMPACT_ATOMS: atom_id res chain seq x y z
N MET A 1 22.30 25.66 -3.74
CA MET A 1 22.91 25.06 -4.95
C MET A 1 21.82 24.26 -5.64
N PRO A 2 21.62 24.37 -6.96
CA PRO A 2 20.74 23.44 -7.65
C PRO A 2 21.33 22.05 -7.45
N SER A 3 20.58 21.11 -6.89
CA SER A 3 21.04 19.72 -6.84
C SER A 3 21.08 19.20 -8.27
N ASP A 4 22.12 18.47 -8.64
CA ASP A 4 22.37 17.94 -9.99
C ASP A 4 21.38 16.82 -10.39
N GLY A 5 20.16 16.83 -9.85
CA GLY A 5 19.17 15.77 -10.01
C GLY A 5 19.52 14.48 -9.28
N THR A 6 20.55 14.47 -8.43
CA THR A 6 21.00 13.26 -7.71
C THR A 6 20.27 13.07 -6.39
N VAL A 7 19.90 11.82 -6.08
CA VAL A 7 19.22 11.44 -4.83
C VAL A 7 19.88 10.19 -4.23
N LEU A 8 20.18 10.23 -2.93
CA LEU A 8 20.55 9.04 -2.15
C LEU A 8 19.35 8.59 -1.32
N VAL A 9 18.91 7.34 -1.52
CA VAL A 9 17.92 6.68 -0.68
C VAL A 9 18.64 5.74 0.28
N ILE A 10 18.44 5.93 1.58
CA ILE A 10 19.01 5.07 2.64
C ILE A 10 17.93 4.09 3.10
N GLY A 11 18.18 2.80 2.88
CA GLY A 11 17.26 1.69 3.10
C GLY A 11 16.62 1.19 1.81
N ALA A 12 16.92 -0.05 1.43
CA ALA A 12 16.37 -0.74 0.27
C ALA A 12 15.19 -1.67 0.64
N GLY A 13 14.39 -1.27 1.63
CA GLY A 13 13.08 -1.87 1.89
C GLY A 13 12.03 -1.38 0.89
N ILE A 14 10.79 -1.85 1.04
CA ILE A 14 9.69 -1.52 0.10
C ILE A 14 9.54 -0.01 -0.13
N PHE A 15 9.48 0.82 0.93
CA PHE A 15 9.35 2.27 0.79
C PHE A 15 10.52 2.91 0.05
N GLY A 16 11.75 2.47 0.35
CA GLY A 16 12.95 3.01 -0.28
C GLY A 16 13.03 2.65 -1.77
N LEU A 17 12.75 1.40 -2.12
CA LEU A 17 12.77 0.94 -3.51
C LEU A 17 11.61 1.55 -4.32
N THR A 18 10.41 1.66 -3.76
CA THR A 18 9.30 2.32 -4.46
C THR A 18 9.59 3.80 -4.67
N ALA A 19 10.16 4.49 -3.68
CA ALA A 19 10.57 5.88 -3.83
C ALA A 19 11.70 6.03 -4.87
N ALA A 20 12.70 5.15 -4.84
CA ALA A 20 13.80 5.17 -5.81
C ALA A 20 13.30 4.97 -7.25
N LEU A 21 12.36 4.04 -7.45
CA LEU A 21 11.73 3.80 -8.75
C LEU A 21 10.97 5.04 -9.24
N GLU A 22 10.12 5.63 -8.41
CA GLU A 22 9.35 6.83 -8.75
C GLU A 22 10.24 8.04 -9.04
N LEU A 23 11.32 8.21 -8.29
CA LEU A 23 12.30 9.29 -8.50
C LEU A 23 13.08 9.07 -9.81
N GLN A 24 13.52 7.84 -10.09
CA GLN A 24 14.19 7.51 -11.34
C GLN A 24 13.29 7.80 -12.55
N GLN A 25 12.00 7.43 -12.48
CA GLN A 25 11.02 7.71 -13.54
C GLN A 25 10.81 9.21 -13.78
N ARG A 26 11.04 10.05 -12.77
CA ARG A 26 10.97 11.52 -12.87
C ARG A 26 12.28 12.15 -13.36
N GLY A 27 13.27 11.35 -13.75
CA GLY A 27 14.53 11.80 -14.33
C GLY A 27 15.65 12.06 -13.32
N HIS A 28 15.50 11.63 -12.07
CA HIS A 28 16.56 11.74 -11.07
C HIS A 28 17.60 10.61 -11.23
N GLN A 29 18.86 10.93 -10.97
CA GLN A 29 19.90 9.92 -10.78
C GLN A 29 19.84 9.42 -9.33
N VAL A 30 19.37 8.19 -9.13
CA VAL A 30 19.12 7.64 -7.79
C VAL A 30 20.17 6.59 -7.43
N THR A 31 20.78 6.76 -6.27
CA THR A 31 21.60 5.73 -5.60
C THR A 31 20.83 5.22 -4.40
N VAL A 32 20.78 3.89 -4.22
CA VAL A 32 20.17 3.26 -3.04
C VAL A 32 21.27 2.58 -2.23
N ALA A 33 21.29 2.84 -0.92
CA ALA A 33 22.23 2.21 0.01
C ALA A 33 21.46 1.42 1.07
N ASP A 34 21.87 0.17 1.30
CA ASP A 34 21.31 -0.72 2.33
C ASP A 34 22.45 -1.53 2.98
N PRO A 35 22.37 -1.84 4.28
CA PRO A 35 23.40 -2.63 4.96
C PRO A 35 23.50 -4.08 4.51
N GLY A 36 22.54 -4.61 3.73
CA GLY A 36 22.57 -5.99 3.26
C GLY A 36 22.04 -6.18 1.83
N PRO A 37 21.87 -7.44 1.40
CA PRO A 37 21.36 -7.73 0.06
C PRO A 37 19.89 -7.31 -0.07
N VAL A 38 19.40 -7.19 -1.30
CA VAL A 38 17.99 -6.94 -1.60
C VAL A 38 17.36 -8.21 -2.19
N PRO A 39 16.27 -8.76 -1.60
CA PRO A 39 15.64 -8.31 -0.36
C PRO A 39 16.48 -8.65 0.88
N HIS A 40 16.46 -7.76 1.88
CA HIS A 40 17.22 -7.96 3.11
C HIS A 40 16.52 -9.03 3.98
N PRO A 41 17.22 -10.06 4.48
CA PRO A 41 16.60 -11.15 5.25
C PRO A 41 15.82 -10.69 6.49
N LEU A 42 16.27 -9.59 7.10
CA LEU A 42 15.63 -8.96 8.28
C LEU A 42 14.63 -7.83 7.93
N ALA A 43 14.35 -7.58 6.66
CA ALA A 43 13.39 -6.54 6.30
C ALA A 43 11.96 -6.99 6.57
N THR A 44 11.13 -6.09 7.10
CA THR A 44 9.66 -6.26 7.29
C THR A 44 8.87 -6.32 5.98
N SER A 45 9.57 -6.28 4.84
CA SER A 45 9.01 -6.41 3.49
C SER A 45 9.52 -7.65 2.76
N ASN A 46 10.22 -8.54 3.46
CA ASN A 46 10.74 -9.80 2.92
C ASN A 46 9.78 -10.99 3.17
N ASP A 47 8.48 -10.73 3.08
CA ASP A 47 7.44 -11.76 3.19
C ASP A 47 6.94 -12.17 1.80
N LEU A 48 6.33 -13.34 1.69
CA LEU A 48 5.78 -13.84 0.42
C LEU A 48 4.54 -13.06 -0.05
N SER A 49 3.70 -12.60 0.89
CA SER A 49 2.46 -11.90 0.59
C SER A 49 2.14 -10.88 1.68
N ARG A 50 1.41 -9.82 1.31
CA ARG A 50 0.88 -8.82 2.24
C ARG A 50 -0.54 -8.45 1.83
N MET A 51 -1.40 -8.23 2.82
CA MET A 51 -2.78 -7.80 2.57
C MET A 51 -2.83 -6.30 2.28
N VAL A 52 -3.61 -5.91 1.29
CA VAL A 52 -3.99 -4.51 1.02
C VAL A 52 -5.41 -4.33 1.51
N ARG A 53 -5.65 -3.36 2.40
CA ARG A 53 -6.94 -3.15 3.05
C ARG A 53 -7.26 -1.67 3.16
N ALA A 54 -8.54 -1.31 3.10
CA ALA A 54 -8.99 0.07 3.22
C ALA A 54 -9.75 0.35 4.54
N ASP A 55 -10.02 -0.67 5.34
CA ASP A 55 -10.73 -0.57 6.62
C ASP A 55 -9.80 -0.01 7.71
N TYR A 56 -9.84 1.31 7.90
CA TYR A 56 -9.06 2.02 8.90
C TYR A 56 -9.96 2.84 9.85
N GLY A 57 -11.12 2.29 10.22
CA GLY A 57 -12.12 2.98 11.03
C GLY A 57 -12.62 4.24 10.33
N SER A 58 -12.75 5.32 11.10
CA SER A 58 -13.15 6.63 10.59
C SER A 58 -12.01 7.39 9.88
N ASP A 59 -10.82 6.82 9.73
CA ASP A 59 -9.67 7.50 9.13
C ASP A 59 -9.78 7.54 7.59
N GLY A 60 -10.22 8.68 7.09
CA GLY A 60 -10.32 8.98 5.67
C GLY A 60 -8.98 9.04 4.93
N LEU A 61 -7.85 9.27 5.61
CA LEU A 61 -6.56 9.39 4.95
C LEU A 61 -6.09 8.03 4.42
N TYR A 62 -6.11 6.99 5.26
CA TYR A 62 -5.63 5.67 4.87
C TYR A 62 -6.51 5.00 3.81
N SER A 63 -7.84 5.21 3.86
CA SER A 63 -8.72 4.73 2.80
C SER A 63 -8.45 5.42 1.45
N THR A 64 -8.07 6.70 1.45
CA THR A 64 -7.61 7.40 0.23
C THR A 64 -6.29 6.81 -0.28
N LEU A 65 -5.30 6.70 0.60
CA LEU A 65 -3.99 6.16 0.25
C LEU A 65 -4.08 4.72 -0.27
N CYS A 66 -5.00 3.92 0.29
CA CYS A 66 -5.26 2.56 -0.19
C CYS A 66 -5.85 2.56 -1.59
N ALA A 67 -6.84 3.41 -1.89
CA ALA A 67 -7.40 3.55 -3.23
C ALA A 67 -6.31 3.93 -4.26
N ASP A 68 -5.47 4.92 -3.92
CA ASP A 68 -4.37 5.34 -4.78
C ASP A 68 -3.33 4.21 -4.96
N ALA A 69 -3.05 3.45 -3.91
CA ALA A 69 -2.14 2.31 -3.97
C ALA A 69 -2.67 1.18 -4.86
N ILE A 70 -3.98 0.88 -4.81
CA ILE A 70 -4.62 -0.13 -5.67
C ILE A 70 -4.45 0.24 -7.15
N GLU A 71 -4.62 1.50 -7.51
CA GLU A 71 -4.35 1.97 -8.87
C GLU A 71 -2.86 1.80 -9.24
N GLY A 72 -1.95 2.07 -8.32
CA GLY A 72 -0.52 1.77 -8.47
C GLY A 72 -0.24 0.30 -8.76
N TRP A 73 -0.84 -0.60 -7.98
CA TRP A 73 -0.71 -2.05 -8.15
C TRP A 73 -1.26 -2.53 -9.50
N ARG A 74 -2.43 -2.02 -9.91
CA ARG A 74 -3.02 -2.31 -11.23
C ARG A 74 -2.08 -1.89 -12.37
N ARG A 75 -1.49 -0.70 -12.28
CA ARG A 75 -0.49 -0.24 -13.26
C ARG A 75 0.75 -1.14 -13.29
N TRP A 76 1.23 -1.60 -12.15
CA TRP A 76 2.38 -2.50 -12.09
C TRP A 76 2.05 -3.87 -12.68
N ASN A 77 0.91 -4.48 -12.34
CA ASN A 77 0.48 -5.74 -12.95
C ASN A 77 0.46 -5.65 -14.49
N ALA A 78 -0.05 -4.54 -15.04
CA ALA A 78 -0.09 -4.33 -16.49
C ALA A 78 1.30 -4.29 -17.16
N GLY A 79 2.35 -3.92 -16.43
CA GLY A 79 3.71 -3.75 -16.97
C GLY A 79 4.73 -4.81 -16.57
N TRP A 80 4.47 -5.63 -15.55
CA TRP A 80 5.51 -6.47 -14.93
C TRP A 80 5.68 -7.86 -15.57
N GLY A 81 4.76 -8.28 -16.44
CA GLY A 81 4.79 -9.59 -17.09
C GLY A 81 4.32 -10.76 -16.20
N ARG A 82 3.87 -10.46 -14.98
CA ARG A 82 3.12 -11.34 -14.08
C ARG A 82 2.31 -10.49 -13.11
N ASP A 83 1.27 -11.08 -12.53
CA ASP A 83 0.51 -10.42 -11.47
C ASP A 83 1.36 -10.34 -10.18
N LEU A 84 1.43 -9.13 -9.61
CA LEU A 84 2.04 -8.84 -8.32
C LEU A 84 0.97 -8.65 -7.23
N PHE A 85 -0.18 -8.12 -7.63
CA PHE A 85 -1.35 -7.89 -6.78
C PHE A 85 -2.53 -8.72 -7.26
N HIS A 86 -3.21 -9.35 -6.32
CA HIS A 86 -4.41 -10.13 -6.57
C HIS A 86 -5.57 -9.52 -5.78
N GLU A 87 -6.66 -9.19 -6.47
CA GLU A 87 -7.87 -8.64 -5.84
C GLU A 87 -8.73 -9.75 -5.23
N ASP A 88 -8.13 -10.51 -4.31
CA ASP A 88 -8.75 -11.68 -3.67
C ASP A 88 -9.85 -11.32 -2.65
N GLY A 89 -10.03 -10.02 -2.40
CA GLY A 89 -10.96 -9.51 -1.41
C GLY A 89 -10.50 -9.77 0.03
N MET A 90 -11.39 -9.45 0.97
CA MET A 90 -11.11 -9.55 2.38
C MET A 90 -12.41 -9.71 3.16
N LEU A 91 -12.41 -10.63 4.12
CA LEU A 91 -13.52 -10.83 5.05
C LEU A 91 -13.12 -10.32 6.43
N LEU A 92 -13.90 -9.38 6.97
CA LEU A 92 -13.81 -8.97 8.36
C LEU A 92 -14.99 -9.58 9.14
N LEU A 93 -14.69 -10.19 10.28
CA LEU A 93 -15.68 -10.82 11.16
C LEU A 93 -15.59 -10.19 12.55
N THR A 94 -16.74 -9.97 13.18
CA THR A 94 -16.83 -9.52 14.56
C THR A 94 -17.91 -10.30 15.28
N SER A 95 -17.66 -10.66 16.54
CA SER A 95 -18.64 -11.33 17.41
C SER A 95 -19.52 -10.35 18.19
N ALA A 96 -19.19 -9.06 18.13
CA ALA A 96 -19.93 -7.98 18.76
C ALA A 96 -20.81 -7.25 17.72
N PRO A 97 -21.90 -6.60 18.14
CA PRO A 97 -22.61 -5.65 17.29
C PRO A 97 -21.67 -4.54 16.80
N MET A 98 -21.77 -4.19 15.52
CA MET A 98 -21.09 -3.01 14.96
C MET A 98 -21.75 -1.75 15.54
N ILE A 99 -21.00 -0.95 16.29
CA ILE A 99 -21.48 0.24 17.01
C ILE A 99 -20.69 1.46 16.51
N ALA A 100 -21.34 2.64 16.44
CA ALA A 100 -20.70 3.87 15.98
C ALA A 100 -19.58 4.30 16.92
N GLY A 101 -18.45 4.74 16.35
CA GLY A 101 -17.21 5.03 17.08
C GLY A 101 -16.31 3.81 17.28
N GLU A 102 -16.76 2.62 16.86
CA GLU A 102 -15.94 1.40 16.84
C GLU A 102 -15.46 1.09 15.42
N PHE A 103 -14.34 0.38 15.35
CA PHE A 103 -13.60 0.13 14.11
C PHE A 103 -14.47 -0.42 12.97
N GLU A 104 -15.31 -1.43 13.24
CA GLU A 104 -16.07 -2.12 12.22
C GLU A 104 -17.16 -1.24 11.60
N LEU A 105 -17.96 -0.54 12.42
CA LEU A 105 -19.02 0.31 11.88
C LEU A 105 -18.44 1.52 11.17
N ASP A 106 -17.45 2.17 11.78
CA ASP A 106 -16.84 3.36 11.20
C ASP A 106 -16.16 3.03 9.87
N SER A 107 -15.47 1.89 9.77
CA SER A 107 -14.88 1.41 8.50
C SER A 107 -15.96 1.15 7.46
N TYR A 108 -17.04 0.43 7.85
CA TYR A 108 -18.13 0.09 6.94
C TYR A 108 -18.82 1.35 6.39
N GLU A 109 -19.15 2.30 7.26
CA GLU A 109 -19.83 3.55 6.89
C GLU A 109 -18.93 4.42 5.99
N LEU A 110 -17.66 4.62 6.37
CA LEU A 110 -16.72 5.42 5.59
C LEU A 110 -16.50 4.85 4.19
N LEU A 111 -16.25 3.55 4.09
CA LEU A 111 -15.98 2.88 2.82
C LEU A 111 -17.23 2.80 1.94
N THR A 112 -18.40 2.54 2.52
CA THR A 112 -19.68 2.59 1.80
C THR A 112 -19.93 3.99 1.26
N GLY A 113 -19.73 5.02 2.08
CA GLY A 113 -19.87 6.43 1.67
C GLY A 113 -18.90 6.85 0.56
N ARG A 114 -17.77 6.16 0.43
CA ARG A 114 -16.78 6.34 -0.64
C ARG A 114 -17.02 5.47 -1.87
N GLY A 115 -18.04 4.61 -1.86
CA GLY A 115 -18.41 3.76 -2.99
C GLY A 115 -17.55 2.50 -3.16
N PHE A 116 -16.86 2.04 -2.11
CA PHE A 116 -16.20 0.74 -2.14
C PHE A 116 -17.25 -0.39 -2.23
N PRO A 117 -16.98 -1.48 -2.97
CA PRO A 117 -17.94 -2.57 -3.18
C PRO A 117 -17.99 -3.51 -1.97
N LEU A 118 -18.54 -3.04 -0.86
CA LEU A 118 -18.69 -3.82 0.37
C LEU A 118 -19.97 -4.65 0.35
N GLU A 119 -19.87 -5.88 0.83
CA GLU A 119 -21.01 -6.75 1.11
C GLU A 119 -21.10 -7.00 2.62
N ARG A 120 -22.28 -6.76 3.20
CA ARG A 120 -22.56 -7.16 4.58
C ARG A 120 -23.23 -8.53 4.57
N LEU A 121 -22.49 -9.53 5.05
CA LEU A 121 -23.00 -10.89 5.22
C LEU A 121 -23.90 -10.96 6.46
N ALA A 122 -25.02 -11.66 6.35
CA ALA A 122 -26.05 -11.83 7.39
C ALA A 122 -25.89 -13.12 8.18
#